data_AF-A0A0Q9XWC5-F1
#
_entry.id   AF-A0A0Q9XWC5-F1
#
_cell.length_a   1.000
_cell.length_b   1.000
_cell.length_c   1.000
_cell.angle_alpha   90.00
_cell.angle_beta   90.00
_cell.angle_gamma   90.00
#
_symmetry.space_group_name_H-M   'P 1'
#
loop_
_entity.id
_entity.type
_entity.pdbx_description
1 polymer ?
#
loop_
_entity_poly.entity_id
_entity_poly.type
_entity_poly.pdbx_seq_one_letter_code
_entity_poly.pdbx_strand_id
1 'polypeptide(L)'
;MDMALYCLHYFICKLSIWLFGLTIAVFIPGDDKIMITGFSYIFVYMFVMGVTGFSQTFAYAMGMSVRRTDYWMSMAIMGLRSSLLFTIIFVFLALIENWTNGWGDQLIFFHFPYLNDGNIFKQFIVYFMGFANFFFLGLLISIFAKRYTLKGLLILGLAFLFSITLAVLLITYFEVWMDLFQWFVQHTAFQLSIWFIPLTLFYMTASFLIIRKTAV
;
A
#
# COMPACT_ATOMS: atom_id res chain seq x y z
N MET A 1 -22.44 0.90 -6.49
CA MET A 1 -22.52 2.34 -6.15
C MET A 1 -21.80 2.61 -4.82
N ASP A 2 -21.90 1.70 -3.85
CA ASP A 2 -21.33 1.87 -2.51
C ASP A 2 -19.80 1.95 -2.46
N MET A 3 -19.07 1.13 -3.23
CA MET A 3 -17.60 1.10 -3.18
C MET A 3 -16.94 2.39 -3.70
N ALA A 4 -17.52 3.03 -4.72
CA ALA A 4 -17.05 4.33 -5.21
C ALA A 4 -17.34 5.45 -4.19
N LEU A 5 -18.47 5.35 -3.49
CA LEU A 5 -18.84 6.25 -2.40
C LEU A 5 -17.89 6.11 -1.21
N TYR A 6 -17.48 4.89 -0.84
CA TYR A 6 -16.45 4.66 0.17
C TYR A 6 -15.08 5.23 -0.25
N CYS A 7 -14.68 5.05 -1.52
CA CYS A 7 -13.45 5.67 -2.03
C CYS A 7 -13.50 7.18 -1.95
N LEU A 8 -14.63 7.78 -2.36
CA LEU A 8 -14.84 9.21 -2.31
C LEU A 8 -14.85 9.73 -0.86
N HIS A 9 -15.53 9.04 0.05
CA HIS A 9 -15.61 9.43 1.47
C HIS A 9 -14.24 9.37 2.15
N TYR A 10 -13.48 8.29 1.94
CA TYR A 10 -12.14 8.18 2.49
C TYR A 10 -11.19 9.19 1.88
N PHE A 11 -11.24 9.43 0.56
CA PHE A 11 -10.45 10.45 -0.09
C PHE A 11 -10.76 11.85 0.45
N ILE A 12 -12.04 12.20 0.61
CA ILE A 12 -12.50 13.48 1.18
C ILE A 12 -12.04 13.64 2.63
N CYS A 13 -12.21 12.62 3.49
CA CYS A 13 -11.74 12.68 4.87
C CYS A 13 -10.22 12.87 4.98
N LYS A 14 -9.44 12.28 4.07
CA LYS A 14 -7.98 12.40 4.08
C LYS A 14 -7.50 13.73 3.52
N LEU A 15 -8.17 14.24 2.49
CA LEU A 15 -7.97 15.61 2.01
C LEU A 15 -8.31 16.62 3.12
N SER A 16 -9.34 16.38 3.93
CA SER A 16 -9.67 17.19 5.12
C SER A 16 -8.58 17.17 6.19
N ILE A 17 -7.94 16.02 6.46
CA ILE A 17 -6.83 15.92 7.43
C ILE A 17 -5.59 16.65 6.91
N TRP A 18 -5.31 16.57 5.61
CA TRP A 18 -4.22 17.30 4.97
C TRP A 18 -4.47 18.83 5.02
N LEU A 19 -5.69 19.28 4.72
CA LEU A 19 -6.09 20.68 4.86
C LEU A 19 -6.01 21.18 6.30
N PHE A 20 -6.37 20.33 7.27
CA PHE A 20 -6.23 20.67 8.69
C PHE A 20 -4.74 20.80 9.09
N GLY A 21 -3.88 19.90 8.62
CA GLY A 21 -2.43 20.01 8.79
C GLY A 21 -1.88 21.33 8.23
N LEU A 22 -2.34 21.73 7.03
CA LEU A 22 -2.00 23.03 6.43
C LEU A 22 -2.41 24.20 7.31
N THR A 23 -3.61 24.18 7.89
CA THR A 23 -4.04 25.27 8.78
C THR A 23 -3.13 25.37 10.00
N ILE A 24 -2.76 24.24 10.62
CA ILE A 24 -1.85 24.24 11.78
C ILE A 24 -0.48 24.84 11.42
N ALA A 25 0.08 24.51 10.26
CA ALA A 25 1.37 25.04 9.84
C ALA A 25 1.36 26.54 9.52
N VAL A 26 0.24 27.08 9.05
CA VAL A 26 0.09 28.53 8.86
C VAL A 26 -0.03 29.27 10.20
N PHE A 27 -0.58 28.62 11.24
CA PHE A 27 -0.82 29.24 12.56
C PHE A 27 0.30 29.03 13.59
N ILE A 28 1.22 28.10 13.38
CA ILE A 28 2.37 27.86 14.27
C ILE A 28 3.65 28.30 13.56
N PRO A 29 4.20 29.49 13.85
CA PRO A 29 5.52 29.88 13.35
C PRO A 29 6.59 29.19 14.19
N GLY A 30 7.10 28.03 13.73
CA GLY A 30 8.27 27.37 14.31
C GLY A 30 9.38 27.19 13.28
N ASP A 31 10.61 27.62 13.56
CA ASP A 31 11.74 27.54 12.60
C ASP A 31 12.10 26.09 12.17
N ASP A 32 11.53 25.09 12.86
CA ASP A 32 11.74 23.67 12.61
C ASP A 32 10.67 23.08 11.68
N LYS A 33 11.11 22.43 10.59
CA LYS A 33 10.23 21.73 9.65
C LYS A 33 9.51 20.58 10.36
N ILE A 34 8.19 20.70 10.49
CA ILE A 34 7.34 19.66 11.08
C ILE A 34 7.09 18.59 10.01
N MET A 35 7.77 17.46 10.14
CA MET A 35 7.52 16.28 9.30
C MET A 35 6.26 15.56 9.78
N ILE A 36 5.17 15.68 9.04
CA ILE A 36 3.94 14.93 9.36
C ILE A 36 4.02 13.56 8.69
N THR A 37 4.24 12.51 9.49
CA THR A 37 4.37 11.11 9.07
C THR A 37 3.03 10.47 8.63
N GLY A 38 2.10 11.26 8.08
CA GLY A 38 0.75 10.86 7.67
C GLY A 38 0.69 10.03 6.38
N PHE A 39 1.83 9.80 5.74
CA PHE A 39 1.91 9.09 4.47
C PHE A 39 1.69 7.56 4.58
N SER A 40 1.94 6.96 5.75
CA SER A 40 1.81 5.51 5.93
C SER A 40 0.37 4.99 5.74
N TYR A 41 -0.64 5.82 6.00
CA TYR A 41 -2.05 5.42 6.00
C TYR A 41 -2.61 5.15 4.60
N ILE A 42 -2.05 5.75 3.53
CA ILE A 42 -2.55 5.53 2.17
C ILE A 42 -2.19 4.13 1.64
N PHE A 43 -1.06 3.56 2.08
CA PHE A 43 -0.73 2.17 1.78
C PHE A 43 -1.70 1.19 2.43
N VAL A 44 -2.07 1.46 3.69
CA VAL A 44 -3.10 0.67 4.39
C VAL A 44 -4.44 0.78 3.68
N TYR A 45 -4.79 1.95 3.16
CA TYR A 45 -6.00 2.13 2.35
C TYR A 45 -6.00 1.28 1.07
N MET A 46 -4.89 1.24 0.32
CA MET A 46 -4.75 0.36 -0.85
C MET A 46 -4.94 -1.11 -0.49
N PHE A 47 -4.43 -1.53 0.65
CA PHE A 47 -4.63 -2.88 1.17
C PHE A 47 -6.11 -3.17 1.48
N VAL A 48 -6.79 -2.27 2.20
CA VAL A 48 -8.21 -2.40 2.52
C VAL A 48 -9.05 -2.43 1.23
N MET A 49 -8.71 -1.63 0.22
CA MET A 49 -9.36 -1.68 -1.09
C MET A 49 -9.22 -3.04 -1.77
N GLY A 50 -8.02 -3.65 -1.73
CA GLY A 50 -7.80 -5.01 -2.25
C GLY A 50 -8.66 -6.05 -1.53
N VAL A 51 -8.78 -5.96 -0.20
CA VAL A 51 -9.56 -6.90 0.61
C VAL A 51 -11.07 -6.76 0.38
N THR A 52 -11.57 -5.53 0.47
CA THR A 52 -13.01 -5.24 0.42
C THR A 52 -13.55 -5.33 -1.00
N GLY A 53 -12.76 -4.91 -1.99
CA GLY A 53 -13.16 -4.94 -3.40
C GLY A 53 -13.50 -6.34 -3.86
N PHE A 54 -12.65 -7.32 -3.56
CA PHE A 54 -12.95 -8.72 -3.88
C PHE A 54 -14.17 -9.24 -3.12
N SER A 55 -14.23 -9.00 -1.80
CA SER A 55 -15.27 -9.56 -0.94
C SER A 55 -16.68 -9.10 -1.34
N GLN A 56 -16.83 -7.84 -1.77
CA GLN A 56 -18.12 -7.27 -2.15
C GLN A 56 -18.51 -7.56 -3.60
N THR A 57 -17.56 -7.44 -4.54
CA THR A 57 -17.89 -7.53 -5.98
C THR A 57 -17.90 -8.95 -6.52
N PHE A 58 -17.29 -9.91 -5.81
CA PHE A 58 -17.21 -11.30 -6.26
C PHE A 58 -18.58 -11.98 -6.36
N ALA A 59 -19.46 -11.80 -5.35
CA ALA A 59 -20.80 -12.39 -5.36
C ALA A 59 -21.66 -11.84 -6.51
N TYR A 60 -21.53 -10.54 -6.77
CA TYR A 60 -22.20 -9.87 -7.87
C TYR A 60 -21.72 -10.39 -9.24
N ALA A 61 -20.41 -10.51 -9.44
CA ALA A 61 -19.84 -11.04 -10.69
C ALA A 61 -20.27 -12.48 -10.98
N MET A 62 -20.32 -13.34 -9.95
CA MET A 62 -20.81 -14.71 -10.07
C MET A 62 -22.31 -14.75 -10.41
N GLY A 63 -23.12 -13.83 -9.88
CA GLY A 63 -24.53 -13.69 -10.24
C GLY A 63 -24.76 -13.30 -11.70
N MET A 64 -23.82 -12.59 -12.31
CA MET A 64 -23.85 -12.23 -13.74
C MET A 64 -23.22 -13.30 -14.66
N SER A 65 -22.94 -14.50 -14.16
CA SER A 65 -22.33 -15.61 -14.92
C SER A 65 -20.96 -15.26 -15.56
N VAL A 66 -20.21 -14.34 -14.94
CA VAL A 66 -18.86 -13.99 -15.36
C VAL A 66 -17.89 -15.11 -14.99
N ARG A 67 -16.94 -15.44 -15.88
CA ARG A 67 -15.90 -16.43 -15.61
C ARG A 67 -14.96 -15.94 -14.51
N ARG A 68 -14.54 -16.84 -13.63
CA ARG A 68 -13.65 -16.53 -12.48
C ARG A 68 -12.30 -15.95 -12.91
N THR A 69 -11.78 -16.42 -14.05
CA THR A 69 -10.52 -15.92 -14.65
C THR A 69 -10.67 -14.48 -15.14
N ASP A 70 -11.79 -14.17 -15.79
CA ASP A 70 -12.05 -12.87 -16.41
C ASP A 70 -12.31 -11.83 -15.32
N TYR A 71 -12.98 -12.24 -14.23
CA TYR A 71 -13.14 -11.42 -13.03
C TYR A 71 -11.79 -11.13 -12.35
N TRP A 72 -10.92 -12.14 -12.16
CA TRP A 72 -9.60 -11.90 -11.56
C TRP A 72 -8.75 -10.94 -12.42
N MET A 73 -8.78 -11.12 -13.74
CA MET A 73 -8.06 -10.23 -14.67
C MET A 73 -8.59 -8.79 -14.59
N SER A 74 -9.92 -8.63 -14.47
CA SER A 74 -10.55 -7.32 -14.27
C SER A 74 -10.10 -6.67 -12.95
N MET A 75 -10.05 -7.45 -11.86
CA MET A 75 -9.57 -6.98 -10.55
C MET A 75 -8.09 -6.61 -10.56
N ALA A 76 -7.25 -7.39 -11.22
CA ALA A 76 -5.81 -7.09 -11.37
C ALA A 76 -5.58 -5.79 -12.15
N ILE A 77 -6.30 -5.60 -13.27
CA ILE A 77 -6.25 -4.36 -14.06
C ILE A 77 -6.75 -3.17 -13.24
N MET A 78 -7.85 -3.33 -12.50
CA MET A 78 -8.38 -2.27 -11.63
C MET A 78 -7.37 -1.88 -10.54
N GLY A 79 -6.71 -2.86 -9.92
CA GLY A 79 -5.65 -2.65 -8.95
C GLY A 79 -4.50 -1.82 -9.52
N LEU A 80 -3.93 -2.26 -10.64
CA LEU A 80 -2.83 -1.57 -11.29
C LEU A 80 -3.20 -0.14 -11.70
N ARG A 81 -4.40 0.06 -12.27
CA ARG A 81 -4.90 1.40 -12.65
C ARG A 81 -5.06 2.30 -11.42
N SER A 82 -5.61 1.76 -10.33
CA SER A 82 -5.78 2.52 -9.08
C SER A 82 -4.41 2.91 -8.51
N SER A 83 -3.48 1.96 -8.38
CA SER A 83 -2.12 2.23 -7.92
C SER A 83 -1.42 3.28 -8.78
N LEU A 84 -1.61 3.24 -10.10
CA LEU A 84 -1.05 4.23 -11.03
C LEU A 84 -1.65 5.62 -10.82
N LEU A 85 -2.99 5.74 -10.71
CA LEU A 85 -3.66 7.02 -10.47
C LEU A 85 -3.21 7.67 -9.15
N PHE A 86 -3.17 6.90 -8.07
CA PHE A 86 -2.71 7.40 -6.78
C PHE A 86 -1.22 7.78 -6.83
N THR A 87 -0.38 7.02 -7.54
CA THR A 87 1.03 7.39 -7.74
C THR A 87 1.15 8.73 -8.45
N ILE A 88 0.41 8.95 -9.54
CA ILE A 88 0.44 10.21 -10.30
C ILE A 88 0.05 11.38 -9.39
N ILE A 89 -1.05 11.25 -8.66
CA ILE A 89 -1.52 12.30 -7.74
C ILE A 89 -0.43 12.63 -6.72
N PHE A 90 0.17 11.62 -6.10
CA PHE A 90 1.17 11.84 -5.05
C PHE A 90 2.49 12.41 -5.56
N VAL A 91 2.96 11.95 -6.72
CA VAL A 91 4.14 12.54 -7.36
C VAL A 91 3.86 13.99 -7.75
N PHE A 92 2.66 14.29 -8.25
CA PHE A 92 2.27 15.66 -8.58
C PHE A 92 2.22 16.57 -7.36
N LEU A 93 1.64 16.10 -6.24
CA LEU A 93 1.65 16.84 -4.97
C LEU A 93 3.07 17.04 -4.42
N ALA A 94 3.94 16.03 -4.53
CA ALA A 94 5.34 16.13 -4.11
C ALA A 94 6.15 17.11 -4.97
N LEU A 95 5.84 17.21 -6.27
CA LEU A 95 6.43 18.21 -7.16
C LEU A 95 6.02 19.62 -6.75
N ILE A 96 4.75 19.86 -6.45
CA ILE A 96 4.26 21.16 -5.98
C ILE A 96 4.96 21.53 -4.66
N GLU A 97 5.09 20.58 -3.74
CA GLU A 97 5.76 20.77 -2.45
C GLU A 97 7.23 21.19 -2.60
N ASN A 98 7.95 20.63 -3.56
CA ASN A 98 9.34 21.01 -3.86
C ASN A 98 9.42 22.44 -4.39
N TRP A 99 8.47 22.82 -5.26
CA TRP A 99 8.40 24.18 -5.81
C TRP A 99 8.05 25.23 -4.76
N THR A 100 7.22 24.90 -3.76
CA THR A 100 6.84 25.81 -2.67
C THR A 100 7.76 25.76 -1.47
N ASN A 101 8.88 25.02 -1.55
CA ASN A 101 9.86 24.84 -0.48
C ASN A 101 9.25 24.22 0.82
N GLY A 102 8.19 23.45 0.66
CA GLY A 102 7.32 22.96 1.73
C GLY A 102 5.88 23.44 1.58
N TRP A 103 4.96 22.77 2.25
CA TRP A 103 3.58 23.25 2.35
C TRP A 103 3.49 24.23 3.53
N GLY A 104 3.22 25.52 3.27
CA GLY A 104 3.16 26.53 4.32
C GLY A 104 4.50 26.78 5.03
N ASP A 105 5.62 26.74 4.29
CA ASP A 105 7.00 27.00 4.74
C ASP A 105 7.61 26.00 5.74
N GLN A 106 6.85 25.05 6.28
CA GLN A 106 7.33 24.15 7.34
C GLN A 106 6.88 22.69 7.21
N LEU A 107 5.90 22.36 6.38
CA LEU A 107 5.40 20.98 6.27
C LEU A 107 6.05 20.21 5.12
N ILE A 108 6.65 19.09 5.51
CA ILE A 108 7.07 18.04 4.59
C ILE A 108 6.07 16.89 4.75
N PHE A 109 5.23 16.65 3.73
CA PHE A 109 4.15 15.66 3.78
C PHE A 109 4.34 14.57 2.73
N PHE A 110 4.78 14.93 1.52
CA PHE A 110 4.99 14.00 0.41
C PHE A 110 6.46 13.89 0.00
N HIS A 111 7.34 14.80 0.44
CA HIS A 111 8.77 14.78 0.11
C HIS A 111 9.63 14.15 1.23
N PHE A 112 9.77 12.84 1.28
CA PHE A 112 10.76 12.24 2.21
C PHE A 112 12.20 12.45 1.70
N PRO A 113 13.13 13.09 2.45
CA PRO A 113 14.51 13.29 2.03
C PRO A 113 15.21 11.96 1.64
N TYR A 114 14.96 10.89 2.40
CA TYR A 114 15.51 9.56 2.14
C TYR A 114 14.92 8.84 0.89
N LEU A 115 13.72 9.22 0.46
CA LEU A 115 13.04 8.66 -0.71
C LEU A 115 13.26 9.51 -1.97
N ASN A 116 13.71 10.76 -1.81
CA ASN A 116 13.67 11.79 -2.84
C ASN A 116 15.05 12.38 -3.16
N ASP A 117 16.13 11.64 -2.89
CA ASP A 117 17.51 11.94 -3.33
C ASP A 117 17.70 11.74 -4.86
N GLY A 118 16.65 11.87 -5.67
CA GLY A 118 16.80 11.71 -7.12
C GLY A 118 15.56 11.89 -7.98
N ASN A 119 15.85 11.82 -9.28
CA ASN A 119 14.95 11.87 -10.44
C ASN A 119 13.51 11.40 -10.13
N ILE A 120 12.53 12.22 -10.49
CA ILE A 120 11.07 12.02 -10.40
C ILE A 120 10.64 10.60 -10.79
N PHE A 121 11.33 10.00 -11.76
CA PHE A 121 11.09 8.64 -12.20
C PHE A 121 11.30 7.57 -11.10
N LYS A 122 12.32 7.74 -10.24
CA LYS A 122 12.58 6.83 -9.10
C LYS A 122 11.48 6.94 -8.06
N GLN A 123 11.06 8.16 -7.72
CA GLN A 123 9.97 8.40 -6.78
C GLN A 123 8.65 7.78 -7.28
N PHE A 124 8.36 7.92 -8.58
CA PHE A 124 7.20 7.29 -9.21
C PHE A 124 7.20 5.77 -9.04
N ILE A 125 8.33 5.10 -9.32
CA ILE A 125 8.44 3.64 -9.21
C ILE A 125 8.22 3.18 -7.76
N VAL A 126 8.81 3.88 -6.80
CA VAL A 126 8.71 3.50 -5.38
C VAL A 126 7.26 3.55 -4.91
N TYR A 127 6.55 4.64 -5.18
CA TYR A 127 5.14 4.78 -4.81
C TYR A 127 4.25 3.79 -5.54
N PHE A 128 4.46 3.61 -6.85
CA PHE A 128 3.69 2.66 -7.63
C PHE A 128 3.83 1.23 -7.10
N MET A 129 5.06 0.79 -6.85
CA MET A 129 5.32 -0.54 -6.31
C MET A 129 4.77 -0.71 -4.90
N GLY A 130 4.91 0.29 -4.04
CA GLY A 130 4.31 0.27 -2.71
C GLY A 130 2.78 0.10 -2.78
N PHE A 131 2.10 0.95 -3.56
CA PHE A 131 0.65 0.88 -3.69
C PHE A 131 0.17 -0.43 -4.34
N ALA A 132 0.84 -0.90 -5.38
CA ALA A 132 0.51 -2.16 -6.04
C ALA A 132 0.70 -3.34 -5.08
N ASN A 133 1.80 -3.37 -4.34
CA ASN A 133 2.10 -4.46 -3.41
C ASN A 133 1.03 -4.60 -2.34
N PHE A 134 0.66 -3.50 -1.66
CA PHE A 134 -0.38 -3.52 -0.65
C PHE A 134 -1.75 -3.91 -1.22
N PHE A 135 -2.11 -3.44 -2.42
CA PHE A 135 -3.36 -3.83 -3.07
C PHE A 135 -3.41 -5.34 -3.37
N PHE A 136 -2.37 -5.89 -4.00
CA PHE A 136 -2.32 -7.32 -4.35
C PHE A 136 -2.21 -8.23 -3.13
N LEU A 137 -1.55 -7.78 -2.06
CA LEU A 137 -1.52 -8.47 -0.78
C LEU A 137 -2.94 -8.57 -0.18
N GLY A 138 -3.69 -7.47 -0.18
CA GLY A 138 -5.10 -7.46 0.26
C GLY A 138 -6.00 -8.34 -0.60
N LEU A 139 -5.80 -8.32 -1.92
CA LEU A 139 -6.51 -9.19 -2.86
C LEU A 139 -6.23 -10.67 -2.58
N LEU A 140 -4.98 -11.05 -2.32
CA LEU A 140 -4.61 -12.42 -2.00
C LEU A 140 -5.29 -12.90 -0.70
N ILE A 141 -5.27 -12.08 0.36
CA ILE A 141 -5.89 -12.42 1.64
C ILE A 141 -7.40 -12.61 1.49
N SER A 142 -8.08 -11.74 0.76
CA SER A 142 -9.54 -11.85 0.57
C SER A 142 -9.94 -13.10 -0.24
N ILE A 143 -9.17 -13.45 -1.26
CA ILE A 143 -9.36 -14.69 -2.03
C ILE A 143 -9.14 -15.92 -1.13
N PHE A 144 -8.08 -15.90 -0.33
CA PHE A 144 -7.77 -16.98 0.60
C PHE A 144 -8.86 -17.14 1.66
N ALA A 145 -9.32 -16.03 2.24
CA ALA A 145 -10.42 -15.98 3.20
C ALA A 145 -11.72 -16.55 2.62
N LYS A 146 -12.03 -16.24 1.36
CA LYS A 146 -13.23 -16.76 0.70
C LYS A 146 -13.15 -18.27 0.47
N ARG A 147 -11.96 -18.81 0.21
CA ARG A 147 -11.76 -20.25 -0.05
C ARG A 147 -11.76 -21.10 1.21
N TYR A 148 -11.08 -20.66 2.26
CA TYR A 148 -10.86 -21.46 3.47
C TYR A 148 -11.71 -21.02 4.67
N THR A 149 -12.61 -20.05 4.47
CA THR A 149 -13.54 -19.53 5.48
C THR A 149 -12.78 -18.99 6.73
N LEU A 150 -13.50 -18.70 7.82
CA LEU A 150 -12.94 -18.18 9.08
C LEU A 150 -11.78 -19.03 9.62
N LYS A 151 -11.85 -20.36 9.48
CA LYS A 151 -10.79 -21.28 9.94
C LYS A 151 -9.47 -21.04 9.21
N GLY A 152 -9.51 -20.87 7.89
CA GLY A 152 -8.32 -20.55 7.11
C GLY A 152 -7.72 -19.19 7.46
N LEU A 153 -8.57 -18.20 7.75
CA LEU A 153 -8.12 -16.87 8.15
C LEU A 153 -7.42 -16.90 9.51
N LEU A 154 -7.96 -17.67 10.48
CA LEU A 154 -7.33 -17.90 11.77
C LEU A 154 -5.99 -18.62 11.63
N ILE A 155 -5.90 -19.65 10.80
CA ILE A 155 -4.64 -20.37 10.55
C ILE A 155 -3.60 -19.46 9.90
N LEU A 156 -4.00 -18.64 8.92
CA LEU A 156 -3.12 -17.69 8.26
C LEU A 156 -2.62 -16.62 9.25
N GLY A 157 -3.51 -16.07 10.07
CA GLY A 157 -3.15 -15.12 11.12
C GLY A 157 -2.19 -15.73 12.15
N LEU A 158 -2.45 -16.96 12.61
CA LEU A 158 -1.59 -17.67 13.55
C LEU A 158 -0.22 -17.97 12.94
N ALA A 159 -0.18 -18.44 11.70
CA ALA A 159 1.06 -18.70 10.97
C ALA A 159 1.88 -17.41 10.78
N PHE A 160 1.22 -16.29 10.49
CA PHE A 160 1.86 -14.99 10.35
C PHE A 160 2.46 -14.52 11.68
N LEU A 161 1.70 -14.57 12.77
CA LEU A 161 2.20 -14.23 14.11
C LEU A 161 3.35 -15.13 14.53
N PHE A 162 3.23 -16.45 14.31
CA PHE A 162 4.30 -17.40 14.61
C PHE A 162 5.56 -17.10 13.81
N SER A 163 5.43 -16.78 12.52
CA SER A 163 6.56 -16.42 11.65
C SER A 163 7.26 -15.15 12.12
N ILE A 164 6.50 -14.12 12.54
CA ILE A 164 7.07 -12.88 13.11
C ILE A 164 7.84 -13.19 14.39
N THR A 165 7.22 -13.93 15.31
CA THR A 165 7.86 -14.30 16.57
C THR A 165 9.15 -15.08 16.33
N LEU A 166 9.12 -16.04 15.40
CA LEU A 166 10.30 -16.84 15.03
C LEU A 166 11.40 -15.95 14.44
N ALA A 167 11.05 -15.02 13.54
CA ALA A 167 12.00 -14.08 12.95
C ALA A 167 12.66 -13.18 14.00
N VAL A 168 11.86 -12.58 14.89
CA VAL A 168 12.36 -11.73 15.99
C VAL A 168 13.28 -12.52 16.92
N LEU A 169 12.92 -13.77 17.22
CA LEU A 169 13.74 -14.65 18.04
C LEU A 169 15.08 -14.95 17.36
N LEU A 170 15.08 -15.31 16.07
CA LEU A 170 16.31 -15.58 15.32
C LEU A 170 17.21 -14.34 15.24
N ILE A 171 16.64 -13.17 14.94
CA ILE A 171 17.41 -11.92 14.86
C ILE A 171 18.04 -11.57 16.22
N THR A 172 17.29 -11.77 17.30
CA THR A 172 17.79 -11.53 18.66
C THR A 172 18.83 -12.56 19.08
N TYR A 173 18.64 -13.83 18.70
CA TYR A 173 19.58 -14.92 19.02
C TYR A 173 20.93 -14.76 18.32
N PHE A 174 20.91 -14.31 17.05
CA PHE A 174 22.14 -14.08 16.28
C PHE A 174 22.72 -12.67 16.47
N GLU A 175 22.12 -11.81 17.31
CA GLU A 175 22.53 -10.42 17.58
C GLU A 175 22.64 -9.52 16.32
N VAL A 176 21.98 -9.90 15.22
CA VAL A 176 22.10 -9.26 13.89
C VAL A 176 21.27 -7.99 13.78
N TRP A 177 20.74 -7.47 14.89
CA TRP A 177 19.94 -6.25 14.90
C TRP A 177 20.68 -5.07 14.26
N MET A 178 21.95 -4.88 14.62
CA MET A 178 22.75 -3.79 14.07
C MET A 178 23.05 -3.96 12.59
N ASP A 179 23.37 -5.17 12.13
CA ASP A 179 23.64 -5.43 10.72
C ASP A 179 22.36 -5.23 9.87
N LEU A 180 21.19 -5.59 10.40
CA LEU A 180 19.91 -5.31 9.75
C LEU A 180 19.66 -3.81 9.62
N PHE A 181 19.84 -3.03 10.70
CA PHE A 181 19.67 -1.58 10.63
C PHE A 181 20.68 -0.94 9.68
N GLN A 182 21.93 -1.38 9.69
CA GLN A 182 22.94 -0.92 8.74
C GLN A 182 22.58 -1.26 7.31
N TRP A 183 22.07 -2.47 7.04
CA TRP A 183 21.58 -2.85 5.72
C TRP A 183 20.43 -1.94 5.25
N PHE A 184 19.47 -1.61 6.12
CA PHE A 184 18.38 -0.69 5.80
C PHE A 184 18.87 0.74 5.49
N VAL A 185 19.86 1.23 6.22
CA VAL A 185 20.45 2.56 6.02
C VAL A 185 21.33 2.61 4.75
N GLN A 186 21.96 1.50 4.39
CA GLN A 186 22.79 1.39 3.19
C GLN A 186 21.96 1.25 1.90
N HIS A 187 20.74 0.71 1.98
CA HIS A 187 19.88 0.51 0.81
C HIS A 187 18.96 1.70 0.59
N THR A 188 19.12 2.37 -0.56
CA THR A 188 18.22 3.44 -0.98
C THR A 188 16.80 2.89 -1.19
N ALA A 189 15.78 3.71 -0.88
CA ALA A 189 14.38 3.30 -1.03
C ALA A 189 14.01 2.82 -2.44
N PHE A 190 14.72 3.30 -3.47
CA PHE A 190 14.60 2.79 -4.84
C PHE A 190 15.00 1.32 -4.97
N GLN A 191 16.12 0.92 -4.36
CA GLN A 191 16.60 -0.47 -4.42
C GLN A 191 15.63 -1.40 -3.67
N LEU A 192 15.12 -0.97 -2.51
CA LEU A 192 14.04 -1.65 -1.80
C LEU A 192 12.76 -1.78 -2.64
N SER A 193 12.42 -0.76 -3.43
CA SER A 193 11.23 -0.84 -4.30
C SER A 193 11.33 -1.89 -5.39
N ILE A 194 12.54 -2.16 -5.90
CA ILE A 194 12.79 -3.20 -6.89
C ILE A 194 12.55 -4.59 -6.28
N TRP A 195 12.88 -4.78 -4.99
CA TRP A 195 12.57 -6.02 -4.28
C TRP A 195 11.07 -6.29 -4.12
N PHE A 196 10.22 -5.25 -4.19
CA PHE A 196 8.77 -5.44 -4.20
C PHE A 196 8.22 -5.98 -5.52
N ILE A 197 8.98 -5.93 -6.63
CA ILE A 197 8.57 -6.47 -7.93
C ILE A 197 8.32 -7.98 -7.88
N PRO A 198 9.31 -8.83 -7.51
CA PRO A 198 9.09 -10.27 -7.42
C PRO A 198 8.02 -10.61 -6.38
N LEU A 199 7.92 -9.84 -5.29
CA LEU A 199 6.91 -10.05 -4.27
C LEU A 199 5.48 -9.79 -4.80
N THR A 200 5.30 -8.73 -5.57
CA THR A 200 4.02 -8.39 -6.19
C THR A 200 3.62 -9.41 -7.25
N LEU A 201 4.58 -9.87 -8.07
CA LEU A 201 4.37 -10.97 -9.02
C LEU A 201 4.00 -12.28 -8.31
N PHE A 202 4.61 -12.57 -7.16
CA PHE A 202 4.24 -13.71 -6.33
C PHE A 202 2.79 -13.60 -5.83
N TYR A 203 2.37 -12.45 -5.31
CA TYR A 203 0.98 -12.25 -4.88
C TYR A 203 -0.02 -12.35 -6.05
N MET A 204 0.34 -11.82 -7.21
CA MET A 204 -0.47 -11.88 -8.42
C MET A 204 -0.62 -13.33 -8.91
N THR A 205 0.48 -14.07 -9.01
CA THR A 205 0.44 -15.49 -9.44
C THR A 205 -0.26 -16.39 -8.41
N ALA A 206 0.02 -16.22 -7.12
CA ALA A 206 -0.63 -16.98 -6.07
C ALA A 206 -2.14 -16.73 -6.03
N SER A 207 -2.59 -15.47 -6.13
CA SER A 207 -4.02 -15.13 -6.17
C SER A 207 -4.73 -15.76 -7.38
N PHE A 208 -4.10 -15.73 -8.57
CA PHE A 208 -4.62 -16.38 -9.77
C PHE A 208 -4.76 -17.90 -9.60
N LEU A 209 -3.72 -18.57 -9.08
CA LEU A 209 -3.71 -20.01 -8.87
C LEU A 209 -4.77 -20.45 -7.85
N ILE A 210 -4.97 -19.66 -6.79
CA ILE A 210 -5.99 -19.96 -5.78
C ILE A 210 -7.38 -19.87 -6.40
N ILE A 211 -7.70 -18.80 -7.14
CA ILE A 211 -9.00 -18.63 -7.82
C ILE A 211 -9.27 -19.76 -8.82
N ARG A 212 -8.27 -20.17 -9.61
CA ARG A 212 -8.42 -21.25 -10.59
C ARG A 212 -8.77 -22.60 -9.94
N LYS A 213 -8.29 -22.82 -8.71
CA LYS A 213 -8.45 -24.07 -7.96
C LYS A 213 -9.62 -24.04 -6.96
N THR A 214 -10.30 -22.93 -6.78
CA THR A 214 -11.51 -22.88 -5.97
C THR A 214 -12.64 -23.49 -6.81
N ALA A 215 -13.12 -24.67 -6.45
CA ALA A 215 -14.48 -25.13 -6.79
C ALA A 215 -15.42 -24.66 -5.67
N VAL A 216 -16.71 -24.45 -5.99
CA VAL A 216 -17.72 -23.85 -5.09
C VAL A 216 -17.67 -24.48 -3.69
#